data_AF-A0A222FN78-F1
#
_entry.id   AF-A0A222FN78-F1
#
_cell.length_a   1.000
_cell.length_b   1.000
_cell.length_c   1.000
_cell.angle_alpha   90.00
_cell.angle_beta   90.00
_cell.angle_gamma   90.00
#
_symmetry.space_group_name_H-M   'P 1'
#
loop_
_entity.id
_entity.type
_entity.pdbx_description
1 polymer ?
#
loop_
_entity_poly.entity_id
_entity_poly.type
_entity_poly.pdbx_seq_one_letter_code
_entity_poly.pdbx_strand_id
1 'polypeptide(L)'
;MWAEFFSTYLSSTVRFAFLLAPFFVVTMFLALTRGQPAVEKNSIIRRATLAALVLGLVLFFAGPVLFSAIGITLNSFRIGAGSLLFLTAISLVNSGTRNHATGLPQEDRDDIAVVPMAIPVIIGPATIGAILVYGAELKKVPEVLGGVLGLVTGLLLLAQLLYLSGYLERILGKTGLNILSKISGLILSAMAAEIVLTGIAGFIKSAGLV
;
A
#
# COMPACT_ATOMS: atom_id res chain seq x y z
N MET A 1 -18.70 -8.40 18.87
CA MET A 1 -19.20 -8.12 17.50
C MET A 1 -19.00 -6.67 17.09
N TRP A 2 -19.82 -5.70 17.52
CA TRP A 2 -19.67 -4.29 17.09
C TRP A 2 -18.36 -3.63 17.55
N ALA A 3 -17.95 -3.86 18.81
CA ALA A 3 -16.69 -3.30 19.33
C ALA A 3 -15.45 -3.82 18.58
N GLU A 4 -15.40 -5.14 18.32
CA GLU A 4 -14.33 -5.76 17.51
C GLU A 4 -14.31 -5.18 16.10
N PHE A 5 -15.48 -5.08 15.45
CA PHE A 5 -15.61 -4.47 14.14
C PHE A 5 -15.06 -3.04 14.11
N PHE A 6 -15.51 -2.15 15.02
CA PHE A 6 -15.07 -0.76 15.04
C PHE A 6 -13.58 -0.61 15.33
N SER A 7 -13.05 -1.44 16.24
CA SER A 7 -11.62 -1.47 16.56
C SER A 7 -10.78 -1.90 15.36
N THR A 8 -11.17 -2.99 14.69
CA THR A 8 -10.47 -3.47 13.49
C THR A 8 -10.61 -2.48 12.35
N TYR A 9 -11.80 -1.89 12.14
CA TYR A 9 -12.02 -0.88 11.11
C TYR A 9 -11.11 0.34 11.27
N LEU A 10 -11.04 0.91 12.48
CA LEU A 10 -10.24 2.11 12.73
C LEU A 10 -8.74 1.82 12.57
N SER A 11 -8.26 0.72 13.15
CA SER A 11 -6.86 0.31 13.05
C SER A 11 -6.47 -0.03 11.60
N SER A 12 -7.34 -0.72 10.85
CA SER A 12 -7.15 -1.02 9.43
C SER A 12 -7.07 0.24 8.59
N THR A 13 -7.96 1.20 8.84
CA THR A 13 -7.99 2.46 8.09
C THR A 13 -6.68 3.21 8.26
N VAL A 14 -6.18 3.32 9.49
CA VAL A 14 -4.87 3.94 9.77
C VAL A 14 -3.75 3.14 9.11
N ARG A 15 -3.76 1.80 9.26
CA ARG A 15 -2.75 0.91 8.67
C ARG A 15 -2.66 1.10 7.16
N PHE A 16 -3.78 1.09 6.44
CA PHE A 16 -3.81 1.26 4.98
C PHE A 16 -3.51 2.69 4.55
N ALA A 17 -3.92 3.70 5.33
CA ALA A 17 -3.57 5.10 5.06
C ALA A 17 -2.05 5.32 5.01
N PHE A 18 -1.28 4.62 5.84
CA PHE A 18 0.19 4.67 5.77
C PHE A 18 0.76 3.65 4.79
N LEU A 19 0.29 2.40 4.79
CA LEU A 19 0.82 1.32 3.95
C LEU A 19 0.82 1.66 2.46
N LEU A 20 -0.21 2.37 1.98
CA LEU A 20 -0.31 2.80 0.60
C LEU A 20 0.67 3.93 0.22
N ALA A 21 1.52 4.37 1.14
CA ALA A 21 2.53 5.40 0.97
C ALA A 21 1.99 6.65 0.24
N PRO A 22 0.95 7.31 0.77
CA PRO A 22 0.15 8.25 0.00
C PRO A 22 0.94 9.42 -0.57
N PHE A 23 1.94 9.92 0.14
CA PHE A 23 2.76 11.04 -0.35
C PHE A 23 3.67 10.62 -1.51
N PHE A 24 4.18 9.39 -1.50
CA PHE A 24 4.89 8.82 -2.63
C PHE A 24 3.96 8.72 -3.84
N VAL A 25 2.77 8.15 -3.68
CA VAL A 25 1.79 8.03 -4.77
C VAL A 25 1.38 9.40 -5.32
N VAL A 26 1.14 10.40 -4.45
CA VAL A 26 0.83 11.78 -4.87
C VAL A 26 1.95 12.37 -5.72
N THR A 27 3.22 12.20 -5.31
CA THR A 27 4.34 12.73 -6.10
C THR A 27 4.51 12.03 -7.44
N MET A 28 4.29 10.70 -7.49
CA MET A 28 4.32 9.92 -8.73
C MET A 28 3.20 10.36 -9.66
N PHE A 29 2.00 10.54 -9.13
CA PHE A 29 0.86 11.05 -9.87
C PHE A 29 1.12 12.43 -10.47
N LEU A 30 1.67 13.36 -9.70
CA LEU A 30 2.02 14.70 -10.18
C LEU A 30 3.08 14.66 -11.29
N ALA A 31 4.07 13.76 -11.18
CA ALA A 31 5.09 13.58 -12.19
C ALA A 31 4.52 13.01 -13.50
N LEU A 32 3.68 11.97 -13.39
CA LEU A 32 3.10 11.25 -14.53
C LEU A 32 2.00 12.02 -15.26
N THR A 33 1.25 12.86 -14.55
CA THR A 33 0.15 13.63 -15.12
C THR A 33 0.52 15.09 -15.44
N ARG A 34 1.82 15.40 -15.49
CA ARG A 34 2.30 16.75 -15.76
C ARG A 34 1.90 17.17 -17.17
N GLY A 35 1.22 18.31 -17.28
CA GLY A 35 0.74 18.85 -18.56
C GLY A 35 -0.61 18.30 -19.05
N GLN A 36 -1.22 17.36 -18.32
CA GLN A 36 -2.57 16.89 -18.65
C GLN A 36 -3.67 17.82 -18.10
N PRO A 37 -4.81 17.94 -18.79
CA PRO A 37 -5.98 18.66 -18.31
C PRO A 37 -6.62 17.98 -17.08
N ALA A 38 -7.35 18.76 -16.28
CA ALA A 38 -7.99 18.28 -15.05
C ALA A 38 -8.95 17.10 -15.28
N VAL A 39 -9.63 17.06 -16.43
CA VAL A 39 -10.57 15.98 -16.79
C VAL A 39 -9.83 14.64 -16.94
N GLU A 40 -8.65 14.65 -17.57
CA GLU A 40 -7.84 13.46 -17.77
C GLU A 40 -7.23 12.97 -16.45
N LYS A 41 -6.72 13.90 -15.63
CA LYS A 41 -6.27 13.61 -14.25
C LYS A 41 -7.34 12.92 -13.41
N ASN A 42 -8.57 13.45 -13.43
CA ASN A 42 -9.68 12.85 -12.69
C ASN A 42 -10.09 11.48 -13.24
N SER A 43 -9.94 11.26 -14.55
CA SER A 43 -10.11 9.93 -15.15
C SER A 43 -9.06 8.94 -14.64
N ILE A 44 -7.79 9.34 -14.63
CA ILE A 44 -6.67 8.52 -14.13
C ILE A 44 -6.86 8.15 -12.66
N ILE A 45 -7.21 9.12 -11.81
CA ILE A 45 -7.46 8.87 -10.37
C ILE A 45 -8.54 7.78 -10.21
N ARG A 46 -9.70 7.94 -10.87
CA ARG A 46 -10.80 6.98 -10.75
C ARG A 46 -10.41 5.58 -11.21
N ARG A 47 -9.77 5.47 -12.39
CA ARG A 47 -9.35 4.18 -12.96
C ARG A 47 -8.27 3.52 -12.09
N ALA A 48 -7.27 4.28 -11.65
CA ALA A 48 -6.20 3.78 -10.79
C ALA A 48 -6.72 3.31 -9.43
N THR A 49 -7.57 4.10 -8.78
CA THR A 49 -8.20 3.73 -7.50
C THR A 49 -9.10 2.51 -7.65
N LEU A 50 -9.89 2.42 -8.73
CA LEU A 50 -10.76 1.28 -8.97
C LEU A 50 -9.94 0.00 -9.22
N ALA A 51 -8.90 0.06 -10.04
CA ALA A 51 -8.00 -1.06 -10.27
C ALA A 51 -7.30 -1.50 -8.97
N ALA A 52 -6.77 -0.54 -8.19
CA ALA A 52 -6.15 -0.82 -6.89
C ALA A 52 -7.15 -1.42 -5.88
N LEU A 53 -8.41 -0.99 -5.91
CA LEU A 53 -9.48 -1.54 -5.07
C LEU A 53 -9.79 -2.99 -5.43
N VAL A 54 -10.01 -3.28 -6.71
CA VAL A 54 -10.28 -4.64 -7.19
C VAL A 54 -9.11 -5.57 -6.84
N LEU A 55 -7.87 -5.15 -7.13
CA LEU A 55 -6.67 -5.91 -6.79
C LEU A 55 -6.52 -6.10 -5.28
N GLY A 56 -6.70 -5.03 -4.50
CA GLY A 56 -6.61 -5.07 -3.05
C GLY A 56 -7.62 -6.04 -2.43
N LEU A 57 -8.87 -6.03 -2.90
CA LEU A 57 -9.91 -6.97 -2.44
C LEU A 57 -9.55 -8.41 -2.81
N VAL A 58 -9.12 -8.67 -4.04
CA VAL A 58 -8.68 -10.02 -4.46
C VAL A 58 -7.53 -10.50 -3.58
N LEU A 59 -6.50 -9.68 -3.38
CA LEU A 59 -5.34 -10.02 -2.57
C LEU A 59 -5.71 -10.24 -1.09
N PHE A 60 -6.65 -9.47 -0.56
CA PHE A 60 -7.09 -9.60 0.83
C PHE A 60 -7.62 -11.01 1.13
N PHE A 61 -8.33 -11.62 0.18
CA PHE A 61 -8.88 -12.97 0.35
C PHE A 61 -8.00 -14.09 -0.24
N ALA A 62 -7.03 -13.77 -1.09
CA ALA A 62 -6.23 -14.76 -1.80
C ALA A 62 -5.17 -15.47 -0.92
N GLY A 63 -4.75 -14.85 0.20
CA GLY A 63 -3.62 -15.31 1.02
C GLY A 63 -3.64 -16.80 1.36
N PRO A 64 -4.66 -17.31 2.08
CA PRO A 64 -4.71 -18.73 2.47
C PRO A 64 -4.63 -19.72 1.29
N VAL A 65 -5.29 -19.40 0.17
CA VAL A 65 -5.30 -20.25 -1.03
C VAL A 65 -3.92 -20.27 -1.68
N LEU A 66 -3.29 -19.09 -1.83
CA LEU A 66 -1.96 -18.97 -2.41
C LEU A 66 -0.89 -19.69 -1.57
N PHE A 67 -0.93 -19.52 -0.24
CA PHE A 67 0.03 -20.15 0.65
C PHE A 67 -0.07 -21.68 0.61
N SER A 68 -1.29 -22.20 0.59
CA SER A 68 -1.55 -23.64 0.43
C SER A 68 -1.06 -24.18 -0.91
N ALA A 69 -1.27 -23.44 -2.01
CA ALA A 69 -0.90 -23.90 -3.35
C ALA A 69 0.62 -23.96 -3.56
N ILE A 70 1.36 -23.04 -2.94
CA ILE A 70 2.83 -22.94 -3.07
C ILE A 70 3.54 -23.76 -1.98
N GLY A 71 2.83 -24.16 -0.91
CA GLY A 71 3.40 -24.93 0.20
C GLY A 71 4.23 -24.09 1.17
N ILE A 72 3.86 -22.83 1.38
CA ILE A 72 4.54 -21.92 2.32
C ILE A 72 3.65 -21.58 3.51
N THR A 73 4.26 -21.30 4.67
CA THR A 73 3.51 -20.88 5.86
C THR A 73 3.24 -19.38 5.86
N LEU A 74 2.18 -18.94 6.54
CA LEU A 74 1.93 -17.51 6.77
C LEU A 74 3.12 -16.84 7.47
N ASN A 75 3.78 -17.53 8.40
CA ASN A 75 4.93 -17.00 9.12
C ASN A 75 6.15 -16.79 8.19
N SER A 76 6.43 -17.73 7.30
CA SER A 76 7.48 -17.58 6.28
C SER A 76 7.16 -16.42 5.33
N PHE A 77 5.90 -16.31 4.90
CA PHE A 77 5.48 -15.23 4.01
C PHE A 77 5.54 -13.86 4.68
N ARG A 78 5.20 -13.74 5.98
CA ARG A 78 5.41 -12.52 6.78
C ARG A 78 6.85 -12.04 6.72
N ILE A 79 7.82 -12.93 6.92
CA ILE A 79 9.24 -12.57 6.86
C ILE A 79 9.57 -11.98 5.49
N GLY A 80 9.21 -12.67 4.40
CA GLY A 80 9.47 -12.19 3.03
C GLY A 80 8.76 -10.87 2.68
N ALA A 81 7.44 -10.78 2.95
CA ALA A 81 6.64 -9.58 2.69
C ALA A 81 7.12 -8.38 3.53
N GLY A 82 7.46 -8.62 4.79
CA GLY A 82 8.04 -7.62 5.68
C GLY A 82 9.41 -7.16 5.19
N SER A 83 10.28 -8.04 4.71
CA SER A 83 11.56 -7.66 4.09
C SER A 83 11.39 -6.78 2.86
N LEU A 84 10.46 -7.13 1.95
CA LEU A 84 10.15 -6.30 0.78
C LEU A 84 9.62 -4.92 1.20
N LEU A 85 8.72 -4.86 2.19
CA LEU A 85 8.22 -3.60 2.73
C LEU A 85 9.34 -2.77 3.37
N PHE A 86 10.29 -3.40 4.04
CA PHE A 86 11.45 -2.73 4.62
C PHE A 86 12.36 -2.13 3.53
N LEU A 87 12.58 -2.85 2.44
CA LEU A 87 13.33 -2.33 1.28
C LEU A 87 12.62 -1.16 0.62
N THR A 88 11.29 -1.23 0.47
CA THR A 88 10.48 -0.09 -0.02
C THR A 88 10.60 1.11 0.93
N ALA A 89 10.51 0.89 2.24
CA ALA A 89 10.69 1.93 3.25
C ALA A 89 12.06 2.62 3.13
N ILE A 90 13.15 1.85 3.01
CA ILE A 90 14.50 2.37 2.80
C ILE A 90 14.58 3.19 1.51
N SER A 91 13.99 2.70 0.41
CA SER A 91 13.96 3.42 -0.86
C SER A 91 13.28 4.79 -0.73
N LEU A 92 12.16 4.86 0.00
CA LEU A 92 11.45 6.12 0.28
C LEU A 92 12.31 7.08 1.13
N VAL A 93 13.03 6.58 2.13
CA VAL A 93 13.92 7.40 2.98
C VAL A 93 15.12 7.93 2.18
N ASN A 94 15.74 7.09 1.38
CA ASN A 94 16.96 7.40 0.63
C ASN A 94 16.68 8.29 -0.58
N SER A 95 15.87 7.79 -1.51
CA SER A 95 15.67 8.40 -2.82
C SER A 95 14.50 9.37 -2.85
N GLY A 96 13.60 9.28 -1.87
CA GLY A 96 12.30 9.92 -1.95
C GLY A 96 11.66 9.63 -3.32
N THR A 97 11.24 10.68 -4.01
CA THR A 97 10.42 10.58 -5.23
C THR A 97 11.23 10.79 -6.51
N ARG A 98 12.51 11.17 -6.38
CA ARG A 98 13.36 11.66 -7.49
C ARG A 98 13.78 10.57 -8.50
N ASN A 99 13.99 9.33 -8.05
CA ASN A 99 14.46 8.24 -8.92
C ASN A 99 13.33 7.39 -9.53
N HIS A 100 12.10 7.48 -8.99
CA HIS A 100 11.00 6.62 -9.44
C HIS A 100 10.28 7.17 -10.68
N ALA A 101 10.41 8.47 -10.96
CA ALA A 101 9.79 9.13 -12.12
C ALA A 101 10.66 9.11 -13.39
N THR A 102 11.98 8.87 -13.26
CA THR A 102 12.94 9.01 -14.37
C THR A 102 13.13 7.77 -15.25
N GLY A 103 12.51 6.64 -14.90
CA GLY A 103 12.65 5.36 -15.62
C GLY A 103 11.35 4.79 -16.19
N LEU A 104 10.27 5.57 -16.21
CA LEU A 104 8.98 5.11 -16.73
C LEU A 104 8.97 5.24 -18.27
N PRO A 105 8.55 4.19 -19.01
CA PRO A 105 8.47 4.24 -20.47
C PRO A 105 7.64 5.46 -20.92
N GLN A 106 8.08 6.16 -21.96
CA GLN A 106 7.24 7.14 -22.68
C GLN A 106 6.22 6.44 -23.60
N GLU A 107 5.83 5.20 -23.31
CA GLU A 107 4.83 4.48 -24.09
C GLU A 107 3.42 4.98 -23.76
N ASP A 108 2.49 4.71 -24.68
CA ASP A 108 1.22 5.39 -24.88
C ASP A 108 0.52 5.88 -23.60
N ARG A 109 0.19 7.17 -23.60
CA ARG A 109 -0.48 7.90 -22.50
C ARG A 109 -1.83 7.31 -22.10
N ASP A 110 -2.37 6.39 -22.90
CA ASP A 110 -3.74 5.88 -22.79
C ASP A 110 -3.96 4.97 -21.56
N ASP A 111 -2.92 4.40 -20.93
CA ASP A 111 -3.11 3.49 -19.79
C ASP A 111 -2.24 3.74 -18.54
N ILE A 112 -1.81 5.00 -18.34
CA ILE A 112 -1.08 5.44 -17.13
C ILE A 112 -1.82 5.05 -15.83
N ALA A 113 -3.15 4.96 -15.90
CA ALA A 113 -4.00 4.64 -14.76
C ALA A 113 -3.80 3.22 -14.23
N VAL A 114 -3.66 2.22 -15.10
CA VAL A 114 -3.40 0.84 -14.67
C VAL A 114 -1.90 0.65 -14.49
N VAL A 115 -1.11 0.98 -15.51
CA VAL A 115 0.36 0.90 -15.49
C VAL A 115 0.94 2.28 -15.78
N PRO A 116 1.67 2.92 -14.85
CA PRO A 116 2.19 2.39 -13.59
C PRO A 116 1.34 2.71 -12.34
N MET A 117 0.24 3.47 -12.45
CA MET A 117 -0.41 4.06 -11.25
C MET A 117 -1.03 3.00 -10.33
N ALA A 118 -1.94 2.16 -10.81
CA ALA A 118 -2.50 1.09 -9.97
C ALA A 118 -1.43 0.04 -9.64
N ILE A 119 -0.69 -0.40 -10.65
CA ILE A 119 0.45 -1.31 -10.54
C ILE A 119 1.63 -0.68 -11.27
N PRO A 120 2.81 -0.49 -10.64
CA PRO A 120 3.18 -0.91 -9.29
C PRO A 120 3.10 0.20 -8.23
N VAL A 121 2.63 1.42 -8.55
CA VAL A 121 2.78 2.57 -7.65
C VAL A 121 1.88 2.44 -6.40
N ILE A 122 0.59 2.13 -6.55
CA ILE A 122 -0.32 1.93 -5.41
C ILE A 122 -0.18 0.50 -4.86
N ILE A 123 -0.36 -0.49 -5.73
CA ILE A 123 -0.28 -1.92 -5.40
C ILE A 123 1.07 -2.47 -5.87
N GLY A 124 2.13 -2.07 -5.16
CA GLY A 124 3.48 -2.58 -5.39
C GLY A 124 3.74 -3.92 -4.69
N PRO A 125 4.88 -4.60 -4.96
CA PRO A 125 5.21 -5.90 -4.38
C PRO A 125 5.12 -5.95 -2.85
N ALA A 126 5.56 -4.88 -2.18
CA ALA A 126 5.46 -4.75 -0.73
C ALA A 126 4.00 -4.62 -0.24
N THR A 127 3.19 -3.77 -0.89
CA THR A 127 1.77 -3.59 -0.59
C THR A 127 0.99 -4.89 -0.80
N ILE A 128 1.30 -5.63 -1.89
CA ILE A 128 0.72 -6.94 -2.19
C ILE A 128 0.95 -7.91 -1.03
N GLY A 129 2.21 -8.06 -0.61
CA GLY A 129 2.57 -8.93 0.51
C GLY A 129 1.87 -8.53 1.81
N ALA A 130 1.84 -7.23 2.13
CA ALA A 130 1.22 -6.73 3.34
C ALA A 130 -0.31 -6.93 3.37
N ILE A 131 -1.02 -6.76 2.23
CA ILE A 131 -2.46 -7.04 2.12
C ILE A 131 -2.73 -8.55 2.31
N LEU A 132 -1.95 -9.41 1.64
CA LEU A 132 -2.08 -10.86 1.75
C LEU A 132 -1.89 -11.35 3.19
N VAL A 133 -0.84 -10.87 3.87
CA VAL A 133 -0.59 -11.16 5.29
C VAL A 133 -1.77 -10.70 6.13
N TYR A 134 -2.21 -9.45 5.94
CA TYR A 134 -3.26 -8.88 6.79
C TYR A 134 -4.60 -9.59 6.64
N GLY A 135 -5.02 -9.88 5.40
CA GLY A 135 -6.25 -10.63 5.15
C GLY A 135 -6.20 -12.06 5.70
N ALA A 136 -5.03 -12.70 5.69
CA ALA A 136 -4.85 -14.04 6.25
C ALA A 136 -4.84 -14.06 7.80
N GLU A 137 -4.56 -12.94 8.46
CA GLU A 137 -4.57 -12.80 9.93
C GLU A 137 -5.97 -12.76 10.51
N LEU A 138 -6.91 -12.11 9.82
CA LEU A 138 -8.28 -11.93 10.32
C LEU A 138 -9.07 -13.23 10.15
N LYS A 139 -9.65 -13.73 11.26
CA LYS A 139 -10.39 -15.00 11.26
C LYS A 139 -11.88 -14.82 11.54
N LYS A 140 -12.26 -13.82 12.33
CA LYS A 140 -13.66 -13.60 12.69
C LYS A 140 -14.35 -12.71 11.66
N VAL A 141 -15.62 -12.98 11.39
CA VAL A 141 -16.44 -12.18 10.44
C VAL A 141 -16.42 -10.67 10.74
N PRO A 142 -16.55 -10.20 12.00
CA PRO A 142 -16.53 -8.75 12.28
C PRO A 142 -15.16 -8.11 12.02
N GLU A 143 -14.07 -8.86 12.27
CA GLU A 143 -12.70 -8.41 12.01
C GLU A 143 -12.47 -8.30 10.50
N VAL A 144 -12.85 -9.34 9.73
CA VAL A 144 -12.76 -9.34 8.26
C VAL A 144 -13.54 -8.19 7.66
N LEU A 145 -14.78 -7.95 8.10
CA LEU A 145 -15.59 -6.83 7.62
C LEU A 145 -14.95 -5.48 7.96
N GLY A 146 -14.43 -5.32 9.18
CA GLY A 146 -13.70 -4.11 9.58
C GLY A 146 -12.44 -3.90 8.74
N GLY A 147 -11.69 -4.97 8.47
CA GLY A 147 -10.48 -4.95 7.65
C GLY A 147 -10.74 -4.55 6.20
N VAL A 148 -11.77 -5.13 5.57
CA VAL A 148 -12.19 -4.77 4.21
C VAL A 148 -12.63 -3.32 4.13
N LEU A 149 -13.48 -2.86 5.06
CA LEU A 149 -13.91 -1.46 5.08
C LEU A 149 -12.73 -0.53 5.36
N GLY A 150 -11.76 -0.92 6.18
CA GLY A 150 -10.55 -0.15 6.40
C GLY A 150 -9.67 -0.03 5.15
N LEU A 151 -9.53 -1.11 4.36
CA LEU A 151 -8.85 -1.08 3.06
C LEU A 151 -9.55 -0.14 2.09
N VAL A 152 -10.87 -0.27 1.94
CA VAL A 152 -11.70 0.60 1.10
C VAL A 152 -11.53 2.06 1.51
N THR A 153 -11.62 2.34 2.81
CA THR A 153 -11.51 3.71 3.34
C THR A 153 -10.11 4.27 3.14
N GLY A 154 -9.06 3.45 3.34
CA GLY A 154 -7.68 3.84 3.06
C GLY A 154 -7.44 4.22 1.59
N LEU A 155 -8.00 3.44 0.66
CA LEU A 155 -7.95 3.75 -0.78
C LEU A 155 -8.75 5.01 -1.14
N LEU A 156 -9.90 5.24 -0.50
CA LEU A 156 -10.68 6.47 -0.68
C LEU A 156 -9.93 7.70 -0.15
N LEU A 157 -9.26 7.58 1.00
CA LEU A 157 -8.38 8.64 1.53
C LEU A 157 -7.23 8.94 0.57
N LEU A 158 -6.61 7.90 0.01
CA LEU A 158 -5.58 8.07 -1.02
C LEU A 158 -6.14 8.78 -2.25
N ALA A 159 -7.29 8.35 -2.78
CA ALA A 159 -7.94 8.98 -3.92
C ALA A 159 -8.23 10.47 -3.65
N GLN A 160 -8.69 10.80 -2.44
CA GLN A 160 -8.92 12.18 -2.02
C GLN A 160 -7.63 12.99 -2.01
N LEU A 161 -6.52 12.44 -1.53
CA LEU A 161 -5.22 13.09 -1.60
C LEU A 161 -4.74 13.30 -3.05
N LEU A 162 -5.06 12.38 -3.97
CA LEU A 162 -4.75 12.56 -5.39
C LEU A 162 -5.58 13.66 -6.04
N TYR A 163 -6.87 13.80 -5.71
CA TYR A 163 -7.67 14.94 -6.16
C TYR A 163 -7.13 16.27 -5.62
N LEU A 164 -6.61 16.25 -4.37
CA LEU A 164 -5.98 17.40 -3.73
C LEU A 164 -4.49 17.57 -4.11
N SER A 165 -3.94 16.72 -4.99
CA SER A 165 -2.51 16.69 -5.29
C SER A 165 -1.93 18.04 -5.74
N GLY A 166 -2.66 18.78 -6.59
CA GLY A 166 -2.23 20.12 -7.03
C GLY A 166 -2.24 21.17 -5.91
N TYR A 167 -3.19 21.07 -4.97
CA TYR A 167 -3.22 21.92 -3.79
C TYR A 167 -2.10 21.57 -2.81
N LEU A 168 -1.85 20.27 -2.60
CA LEU A 168 -0.75 19.77 -1.78
C LEU A 168 0.61 20.22 -2.35
N GLU A 169 0.82 20.13 -3.67
CA GLU A 169 2.05 20.61 -4.31
C GLU A 169 2.21 22.13 -4.12
N ARG A 170 1.13 22.90 -4.18
CA ARG A 170 1.18 24.36 -4.00
C ARG A 170 1.54 24.78 -2.58
N ILE A 171 1.04 24.07 -1.56
CA ILE A 171 1.33 24.39 -0.15
C ILE A 171 2.69 23.87 0.29
N LEU A 172 2.96 22.59 0.00
CA LEU A 172 4.12 21.88 0.55
C LEU A 172 5.35 22.02 -0.35
N GLY A 173 5.14 22.30 -1.64
CA GLY A 173 6.17 22.24 -2.65
C GLY A 173 6.73 20.83 -2.84
N LYS A 174 7.65 20.70 -3.81
CA LYS A 174 8.35 19.44 -4.08
C LYS A 174 9.18 18.97 -2.88
N THR A 175 9.79 19.90 -2.15
CA THR A 175 10.59 19.60 -0.96
C THR A 175 9.74 19.06 0.18
N GLY A 176 8.58 19.69 0.48
CA GLY A 176 7.69 19.23 1.55
C GLY A 176 7.08 17.86 1.26
N LEU A 177 6.64 17.63 0.02
CA LEU A 177 6.17 16.30 -0.40
C LEU A 177 7.26 15.23 -0.29
N ASN A 178 8.51 15.58 -0.63
CA ASN A 178 9.65 14.67 -0.47
C ASN A 178 9.95 14.37 1.01
N ILE A 179 9.87 15.36 1.91
CA ILE A 179 10.04 15.16 3.35
C ILE A 179 8.94 14.24 3.89
N LEU A 180 7.67 14.48 3.54
CA LEU A 180 6.55 13.63 3.96
C LEU A 180 6.69 12.19 3.44
N SER A 181 7.17 12.01 2.20
CA SER A 181 7.49 10.68 1.66
C SER A 181 8.54 9.95 2.50
N LYS A 182 9.58 10.66 2.98
CA LYS A 182 10.60 10.07 3.87
C LYS A 182 10.04 9.71 5.24
N ILE A 183 9.17 10.55 5.80
CA ILE A 183 8.48 10.28 7.07
C ILE A 183 7.58 9.04 6.94
N SER A 184 6.83 8.91 5.84
CA SER A 184 6.10 7.67 5.55
C SER A 184 7.05 6.47 5.49
N GLY A 185 8.22 6.60 4.85
CA GLY A 185 9.25 5.56 4.85
C GLY A 185 9.64 5.11 6.26
N LEU A 186 9.81 6.03 7.22
CA LEU A 186 10.10 5.68 8.61
C LEU A 186 8.96 4.92 9.30
N ILE A 187 7.70 5.24 8.98
CA ILE A 187 6.54 4.51 9.51
C ILE A 187 6.44 3.12 8.88
N LEU A 188 6.66 3.02 7.57
CA LEU A 188 6.66 1.75 6.84
C LEU A 188 7.77 0.82 7.33
N SER A 189 8.95 1.33 7.70
CA SER A 189 10.03 0.49 8.24
C SER A 189 9.64 -0.10 9.59
N ALA A 190 8.97 0.66 10.46
CA ALA A 190 8.42 0.15 11.71
C ALA A 190 7.35 -0.93 11.47
N MET A 191 6.42 -0.69 10.54
CA MET A 191 5.41 -1.70 10.15
C MET A 191 6.06 -2.97 9.58
N ALA A 192 7.09 -2.82 8.76
CA ALA A 192 7.84 -3.93 8.20
C ALA A 192 8.56 -4.74 9.28
N ALA A 193 9.21 -4.06 10.24
CA ALA A 193 9.83 -4.72 11.39
C ALA A 193 8.79 -5.52 12.20
N GLU A 194 7.62 -4.95 12.47
CA GLU A 194 6.54 -5.63 13.19
C GLU A 194 6.09 -6.92 12.46
N ILE A 195 5.90 -6.85 11.14
CA ILE A 195 5.53 -8.00 10.31
C ILE A 195 6.62 -9.08 10.37
N VAL A 196 7.89 -8.70 10.24
CA VAL A 196 9.03 -9.64 10.28
C VAL A 196 9.13 -10.29 11.65
N LEU A 197 9.10 -9.52 12.73
CA LEU A 197 9.22 -10.02 14.10
C LEU A 197 8.05 -10.94 14.47
N THR A 198 6.83 -10.60 14.04
CA THR A 198 5.66 -11.47 14.19
C THR A 198 5.84 -12.78 13.43
N GLY A 199 6.41 -12.73 12.22
CA GLY A 199 6.76 -13.91 11.43
C GLY A 199 7.79 -14.80 12.12
N ILE A 200 8.88 -14.21 12.62
CA ILE A 200 9.95 -14.92 13.33
C ILE A 200 9.41 -15.58 14.61
N ALA A 201 8.70 -14.82 15.45
CA ALA A 201 8.11 -15.33 16.68
C ALA A 201 7.12 -16.48 16.41
N GLY A 202 6.28 -16.32 15.38
CA GLY A 202 5.36 -17.37 14.94
C GLY A 202 6.08 -18.62 14.42
N PHE A 203 7.17 -18.45 13.68
CA PHE A 203 7.98 -19.55 13.15
C PHE A 203 8.65 -20.35 14.27
N ILE A 204 9.31 -19.67 15.21
CA ILE A 204 9.97 -20.28 16.38
C ILE A 204 8.97 -21.11 17.19
N LYS A 205 7.79 -20.53 17.48
CA LYS A 205 6.71 -21.22 18.20
C LYS A 205 6.20 -22.46 17.44
N SER A 206 6.05 -22.36 16.12
CA SER A 206 5.60 -23.50 15.30
C SER A 206 6.64 -24.61 15.15
N ALA A 207 7.93 -24.28 15.27
CA ALA A 207 9.03 -25.23 15.20
C ALA A 207 9.31 -25.97 16.52
N GLY A 208 8.58 -25.64 17.60
CA GLY A 208 8.79 -26.24 18.93
C GLY A 208 10.12 -25.82 19.59
N LEU A 209 10.69 -24.69 19.16
CA LEU A 209 11.95 -24.17 19.70
C LEU A 209 11.75 -23.35 20.98
N VAL A 210 10.51 -22.99 21.32
CA VAL A 210 10.06 -22.33 22.57
C VAL A 210 8.63 -22.75 22.88
#